data_AF-A0A4V0YZ32-F1
#
_entry.id   AF-A0A4V0YZ32-F1
#
_cell.length_a   1.000
_cell.length_b   1.000
_cell.length_c   1.000
_cell.angle_alpha   90.00
_cell.angle_beta   90.00
_cell.angle_gamma   90.00
#
_symmetry.space_group_name_H-M   'P 1'
#
loop_
_entity.id
_entity.type
_entity.pdbx_description
1 polymer ?
#
loop_
_entity_poly.entity_id
_entity_poly.type
_entity_poly.pdbx_seq_one_letter_code
_entity_poly.pdbx_strand_id
1 'polypeptide(L)'
;MSGELHKRFRDPGVKVFVEPNAGDHVIVNAISAAKSSVQLEIYLLTDRSVIKALEEDAHRGINVSVMLEPHPYGGGPSPQRTLDELSAAGVKTKPTSSSFSLTHEKGMIIDNATVYIMTANFTLSALGGSRSTTNREYGIIDTNQQDVQAVVAIFQADWNRTTAHFNDSNLVVSPINSRSTFESLINGAHKSLLIEAEEMQDQDIEQAIVNAAKHGVQVQVIMPQPRSTSEGDGSGDSNSQGITVISQGGAHVKEDPHLYMHAKIMVVDGQKAFVGSENISTASLDKNRELGILISDQGVLNTLTQTFQQDWGESQGL
;
A
#
# COMPACT_ATOMS: atom_id res chain seq x y z
N MET A 1 23.04 -27.39 29.41
CA MET A 1 23.64 -27.08 28.10
C MET A 1 22.72 -26.11 27.42
N SER A 2 23.18 -24.86 27.36
CA SER A 2 22.46 -23.66 26.93
C SER A 2 22.56 -23.48 25.42
N GLY A 3 21.46 -23.04 24.81
CA GLY A 3 21.48 -22.14 23.65
C GLY A 3 21.50 -22.82 22.28
N GLU A 4 20.34 -23.25 21.79
CA GLU A 4 20.11 -23.25 20.35
C GLU A 4 19.69 -21.84 19.90
N LEU A 5 20.60 -21.26 19.13
CA LEU A 5 20.51 -19.96 18.50
C LEU A 5 19.24 -19.87 17.64
N HIS A 6 18.33 -18.96 18.04
CA HIS A 6 17.42 -18.31 17.12
C HIS A 6 18.27 -17.62 16.04
N LYS A 7 18.47 -18.26 14.89
CA LYS A 7 18.92 -17.58 13.69
C LYS A 7 17.84 -16.56 13.35
N ARG A 8 18.11 -15.28 13.63
CA ARG A 8 17.38 -14.16 13.04
C ARG A 8 17.58 -14.27 11.53
N PHE A 9 16.58 -14.77 10.81
CA PHE A 9 16.53 -14.64 9.37
C PHE A 9 16.36 -13.15 9.08
N ARG A 10 17.47 -12.46 8.84
CA ARG A 10 17.43 -11.28 7.99
C ARG A 10 17.27 -11.83 6.59
N ASP A 11 16.15 -11.54 5.94
CA ASP A 11 16.10 -11.67 4.50
C ASP A 11 16.91 -10.48 3.93
N PRO A 12 18.09 -10.71 3.34
CA PRO A 12 18.89 -9.61 2.80
C PRO A 12 18.19 -8.90 1.64
N GLY A 13 17.06 -9.43 1.14
CA GLY A 13 16.36 -8.93 -0.03
C GLY A 13 15.24 -7.92 0.22
N VAL A 14 14.78 -7.73 1.46
CA VAL A 14 13.60 -6.90 1.78
C VAL A 14 13.99 -5.67 2.61
N LYS A 15 13.47 -4.49 2.23
CA LYS A 15 13.63 -3.23 2.96
C LYS A 15 12.29 -2.51 3.06
N VAL A 16 12.19 -1.60 4.01
CA VAL A 16 11.04 -0.70 4.18
C VAL A 16 11.50 0.75 4.17
N PHE A 17 10.70 1.62 3.58
CA PHE A 17 10.78 3.07 3.77
C PHE A 17 9.43 3.59 4.27
N VAL A 18 9.48 4.73 4.97
CA VAL A 18 8.33 5.32 5.67
C VAL A 18 8.24 6.79 5.31
N GLU A 19 7.08 7.21 4.83
CA GLU A 19 6.76 8.60 4.51
C GLU A 19 6.06 9.27 5.68
N PRO A 20 6.32 10.57 5.94
CA PRO A 20 6.99 11.53 5.04
C PRO A 20 8.52 11.60 5.16
N ASN A 21 9.13 10.80 6.03
CA ASN A 21 10.56 10.94 6.35
C ASN A 21 11.47 10.52 5.19
N ALA A 22 11.00 9.58 4.36
CA ALA A 22 11.71 9.13 3.18
C ALA A 22 11.68 10.21 2.09
N GLY A 23 10.52 10.69 1.65
CA GLY A 23 10.41 11.59 0.51
C GLY A 23 10.65 10.93 -0.85
N ASP A 24 10.37 11.70 -1.90
CA ASP A 24 10.40 11.26 -3.31
C ASP A 24 11.71 10.62 -3.78
N HIS A 25 12.84 10.97 -3.17
CA HIS A 25 14.16 10.52 -3.60
C HIS A 25 14.33 8.99 -3.60
N VAL A 26 13.61 8.25 -2.74
CA VAL A 26 13.68 6.78 -2.74
C VAL A 26 13.16 6.20 -4.07
N ILE A 27 12.13 6.82 -4.64
CA ILE A 27 11.52 6.44 -5.92
C ILE A 27 12.33 7.02 -7.08
N VAL A 28 12.64 8.31 -7.05
CA VAL A 28 13.36 9.01 -8.11
C VAL A 28 14.75 8.40 -8.35
N ASN A 29 15.47 8.06 -7.28
CA ASN A 29 16.78 7.42 -7.40
C ASN A 29 16.68 6.00 -7.96
N ALA A 30 15.62 5.25 -7.64
CA ALA A 30 15.41 3.91 -8.14
C ALA A 30 15.19 3.91 -9.66
N ILE A 31 14.32 4.81 -10.13
CA ILE A 31 14.07 5.06 -11.56
C ILE A 31 15.39 5.48 -12.23
N SER A 32 16.02 6.56 -11.75
CA SER A 32 17.26 7.09 -12.35
C SER A 32 18.42 6.08 -12.38
N ALA A 33 18.43 5.11 -11.46
CA ALA A 33 19.45 4.06 -11.40
C ALA A 33 19.18 2.88 -12.35
N ALA A 34 17.96 2.73 -12.88
CA ALA A 34 17.56 1.62 -13.74
C ALA A 34 18.49 1.44 -14.94
N LYS A 35 18.77 0.18 -15.28
CA LYS A 35 19.72 -0.22 -16.32
C LYS A 35 19.05 -0.72 -17.59
N SER A 36 17.82 -1.22 -17.49
CA SER A 36 17.14 -1.91 -18.57
C SER A 36 15.66 -1.58 -18.67
N SER A 37 14.92 -1.54 -17.55
CA SER A 37 13.48 -1.31 -17.59
C SER A 37 12.92 -0.72 -16.31
N VAL A 38 11.85 0.06 -16.47
CA VAL A 38 10.97 0.51 -15.40
C VAL A 38 9.53 0.18 -15.79
N GLN A 39 8.81 -0.53 -14.93
CA GLN A 39 7.38 -0.79 -15.10
C GLN A 39 6.64 -0.19 -13.91
N LEU A 40 5.60 0.58 -14.17
CA LEU A 40 4.82 1.30 -13.16
C LEU A 40 3.34 1.08 -13.42
N GLU A 41 2.64 0.53 -12.43
CA GLU A 41 1.18 0.46 -12.38
C GLU A 41 0.73 1.17 -11.11
N ILE A 42 0.10 2.34 -11.28
CA ILE A 42 -0.21 3.20 -10.15
C ILE A 42 -1.52 3.95 -10.32
N TYR A 43 -2.26 4.03 -9.21
CA TYR A 43 -3.53 4.75 -9.13
C TYR A 43 -3.40 6.24 -9.47
N LEU A 44 -2.48 6.96 -8.81
CA LEU A 44 -2.27 8.39 -9.01
C LEU A 44 -0.78 8.72 -9.21
N LEU A 45 -0.49 9.46 -10.27
CA LEU A 45 0.81 10.02 -10.59
C LEU A 45 0.69 11.51 -10.93
N THR A 46 1.10 12.36 -9.98
CA THR A 46 1.15 13.82 -10.15
C THR A 46 2.46 14.44 -9.70
N ASP A 47 3.33 13.67 -9.04
CA ASP A 47 4.64 14.14 -8.61
C ASP A 47 5.55 14.43 -9.82
N ARG A 48 6.01 15.68 -9.91
CA ARG A 48 6.79 16.17 -11.06
C ARG A 48 8.22 15.64 -11.07
N SER A 49 8.81 15.35 -9.91
CA SER A 49 10.14 14.75 -9.83
C SER A 49 10.10 13.33 -10.40
N VAL A 50 9.07 12.56 -10.04
CA VAL A 50 8.88 11.20 -10.54
C VAL A 50 8.59 11.18 -12.04
N ILE A 51 7.67 12.03 -12.52
CA ILE A 51 7.36 12.14 -13.96
C ILE A 51 8.64 12.46 -14.76
N LYS A 52 9.42 13.45 -14.32
CA LYS A 52 10.68 13.82 -14.97
C LYS A 52 11.69 12.69 -14.99
N ALA A 53 11.81 11.91 -13.90
CA ALA A 53 12.71 10.77 -13.86
C ALA A 53 12.33 9.69 -14.90
N LEU A 54 11.02 9.41 -15.06
CA LEU A 54 10.54 8.46 -16.07
C LEU A 54 10.82 8.94 -17.51
N GLU A 55 10.64 10.23 -17.78
CA GLU A 55 10.97 10.85 -19.07
C GLU A 55 12.48 10.75 -19.37
N GLU A 56 13.33 11.09 -18.40
CA GLU A 56 14.79 11.02 -18.52
C GLU A 56 15.26 9.58 -18.77
N ASP A 57 14.66 8.60 -18.09
CA ASP A 57 14.91 7.18 -18.32
C ASP A 57 14.60 6.75 -19.75
N ALA A 58 13.43 7.14 -20.26
CA ALA A 58 13.05 6.87 -21.65
C ALA A 58 14.03 7.53 -22.63
N HIS A 59 14.46 8.77 -22.38
CA HIS A 59 15.47 9.46 -23.19
C HIS A 59 16.85 8.80 -23.13
N ARG A 60 17.22 8.17 -22.01
CA ARG A 60 18.44 7.35 -21.88
C ARG A 60 18.32 6.00 -22.59
N GLY A 61 17.15 5.64 -23.11
CA GLY A 61 16.89 4.37 -23.80
C GLY A 61 16.48 3.23 -22.87
N ILE A 62 16.10 3.52 -21.62
CA ILE A 62 15.49 2.54 -20.71
C ILE A 62 14.09 2.18 -21.20
N ASN A 63 13.71 0.90 -21.12
CA ASN A 63 12.36 0.48 -21.47
C ASN A 63 11.38 0.83 -20.34
N VAL A 64 10.69 1.96 -20.48
CA VAL A 64 9.72 2.44 -19.49
C VAL A 64 8.28 2.11 -19.94
N SER A 65 7.51 1.47 -19.07
CA SER A 65 6.08 1.17 -19.26
C SER A 65 5.26 1.69 -18.08
N VAL A 66 4.20 2.45 -18.34
CA VAL A 66 3.35 3.08 -17.31
C VAL A 66 1.87 2.78 -17.55
N MET A 67 1.16 2.33 -16.53
CA MET A 67 -0.30 2.24 -16.47
C MET A 67 -0.87 3.14 -15.38
N LEU A 68 -1.87 3.96 -15.73
CA LEU A 68 -2.57 4.86 -14.80
C LEU A 68 -4.08 4.64 -14.82
N GLU A 69 -4.73 4.77 -13.66
CA GLU A 69 -6.17 4.64 -13.51
C GLU A 69 -6.91 5.79 -14.22
N PRO A 70 -7.72 5.52 -15.27
CA PRO A 70 -8.37 6.56 -16.05
C PRO A 70 -9.39 7.40 -15.26
N HIS A 71 -10.00 6.85 -14.21
CA HIS A 71 -11.09 7.48 -13.46
C HIS A 71 -10.87 7.42 -11.94
N PRO A 72 -9.90 8.17 -11.39
CA PRO A 72 -9.68 8.22 -9.95
C PRO A 72 -10.94 8.68 -9.21
N TYR A 73 -11.29 7.96 -8.15
CA TYR A 73 -12.39 8.27 -7.25
C TYR A 73 -12.28 9.69 -6.68
N GLY A 74 -13.44 10.33 -6.47
CA GLY A 74 -13.51 11.70 -5.93
C GLY A 74 -13.17 12.82 -6.92
N GLY A 75 -13.04 12.52 -8.22
CA GLY A 75 -12.81 13.55 -9.25
C GLY A 75 -11.38 14.06 -9.30
N GLY A 76 -10.40 13.21 -8.98
CA GLY A 76 -8.98 13.49 -9.16
C GLY A 76 -8.63 13.90 -10.61
N PRO A 77 -7.46 14.52 -10.84
CA PRO A 77 -7.08 14.95 -12.17
C PRO A 77 -7.03 13.74 -13.11
N SER A 78 -7.68 13.86 -14.28
CA SER A 78 -7.56 12.83 -15.31
C SER A 78 -6.08 12.58 -15.62
N PRO A 79 -5.63 11.31 -15.67
CA PRO A 79 -4.23 11.00 -15.94
C PRO A 79 -3.84 11.27 -17.40
N GLN A 80 -4.80 11.59 -18.28
CA GLN A 80 -4.58 11.67 -19.72
C GLN A 80 -3.44 12.61 -20.09
N ARG A 81 -3.36 13.79 -19.45
CA ARG A 81 -2.28 14.74 -19.68
C ARG A 81 -0.92 14.16 -19.31
N THR A 82 -0.82 13.46 -18.19
CA THR A 82 0.41 12.79 -17.74
C THR A 82 0.78 11.64 -18.70
N LEU A 83 -0.19 10.84 -19.15
CA LEU A 83 0.03 9.77 -20.13
C LEU A 83 0.54 10.32 -21.47
N ASP A 84 -0.02 11.43 -21.94
CA ASP A 84 0.39 12.09 -23.18
C ASP A 84 1.82 12.67 -23.07
N GLU A 85 2.12 13.31 -21.93
CA GLU A 85 3.45 13.85 -21.63
C GLU A 85 4.53 12.75 -21.62
N LEU A 86 4.28 11.65 -20.89
CA LEU A 86 5.17 10.48 -20.85
C LEU A 86 5.33 9.82 -22.23
N SER A 87 4.23 9.68 -22.97
CA SER A 87 4.25 9.11 -24.33
C SER A 87 5.10 9.96 -25.28
N ALA A 88 5.00 11.29 -25.19
CA ALA A 88 5.83 12.21 -25.98
C ALA A 88 7.33 12.09 -25.65
N ALA A 89 7.68 11.68 -24.42
CA ALA A 89 9.06 11.41 -24.02
C ALA A 89 9.58 10.02 -24.44
N GLY A 90 8.73 9.16 -24.99
CA GLY A 90 9.07 7.81 -25.45
C GLY A 90 8.72 6.69 -24.46
N VAL A 91 8.00 6.99 -23.38
CA VAL A 91 7.47 5.99 -22.45
C VAL A 91 6.29 5.25 -23.10
N LYS A 92 6.20 3.94 -22.89
CA LYS A 92 5.02 3.16 -23.29
C LYS A 92 3.93 3.37 -22.27
N THR A 93 2.82 3.99 -22.66
CA THR A 93 1.72 4.30 -21.74
C THR A 93 0.44 3.57 -22.11
N LYS A 94 -0.34 3.18 -21.10
CA LYS A 94 -1.72 2.66 -21.23
C LYS A 94 -2.59 3.17 -20.07
N PRO A 95 -3.91 3.31 -20.24
CA PRO A 95 -4.80 3.28 -19.09
C PRO A 95 -4.75 1.88 -18.44
N THR A 96 -5.08 1.77 -17.15
CA THR A 96 -5.22 0.48 -16.47
C THR A 96 -6.40 -0.35 -17.01
N SER A 97 -6.55 -1.59 -16.54
CA SER A 97 -7.51 -2.54 -17.09
C SER A 97 -8.94 -2.22 -16.66
N SER A 98 -9.87 -2.12 -17.63
CA SER A 98 -11.30 -1.96 -17.37
C SER A 98 -11.99 -3.25 -16.89
N SER A 99 -11.23 -4.34 -16.70
CA SER A 99 -11.75 -5.59 -16.11
C SER A 99 -11.98 -5.48 -14.60
N PHE A 100 -11.39 -4.47 -13.96
CA PHE A 100 -11.56 -4.19 -12.54
C PHE A 100 -12.48 -2.97 -12.36
N SER A 101 -13.10 -2.83 -11.18
CA SER A 101 -13.89 -1.63 -10.89
C SER A 101 -13.01 -0.38 -10.81
N LEU A 102 -11.80 -0.55 -10.28
CA LEU A 102 -10.75 0.45 -10.19
C LEU A 102 -9.41 -0.27 -10.14
N THR A 103 -8.36 0.28 -10.75
CA THR A 103 -6.99 -0.12 -10.45
C THR A 103 -6.41 0.83 -9.42
N HIS A 104 -6.35 0.37 -8.18
CA HIS A 104 -5.86 1.14 -7.05
C HIS A 104 -4.49 0.64 -6.55
N GLU A 105 -3.85 -0.24 -7.33
CA GLU A 105 -2.47 -0.68 -7.18
C GLU A 105 -1.47 0.48 -7.14
N LYS A 106 -0.37 0.26 -6.42
CA LYS A 106 0.77 1.18 -6.24
C LYS A 106 2.07 0.39 -6.33
N GLY A 107 2.33 -0.15 -7.52
CA GLY A 107 3.41 -1.08 -7.82
C GLY A 107 4.44 -0.50 -8.80
N MET A 108 5.72 -0.72 -8.52
CA MET A 108 6.81 -0.36 -9.45
C MET A 108 7.85 -1.47 -9.51
N ILE A 109 8.34 -1.77 -10.72
CA ILE A 109 9.33 -2.82 -10.99
C ILE A 109 10.54 -2.19 -11.68
N ILE A 110 11.72 -2.41 -11.12
CA ILE A 110 13.01 -1.97 -11.68
C ILE A 110 13.76 -3.19 -12.18
N ASP A 111 14.15 -3.17 -13.46
CA ASP A 111 15.03 -4.14 -14.11
C ASP A 111 14.59 -5.62 -13.99
N ASN A 112 13.30 -5.89 -13.74
CA ASN A 112 12.77 -7.21 -13.37
C ASN A 112 13.55 -7.88 -12.22
N ALA A 113 14.15 -7.08 -11.35
CA ALA A 113 15.04 -7.53 -10.28
C ALA A 113 14.67 -6.94 -8.92
N THR A 114 13.88 -5.87 -8.90
CA THR A 114 13.42 -5.23 -7.66
C THR A 114 12.00 -4.74 -7.84
N VAL A 115 11.14 -5.01 -6.85
CA VAL A 115 9.77 -4.51 -6.80
C VAL A 115 9.59 -3.56 -5.62
N TYR A 116 8.73 -2.57 -5.85
CA TYR A 116 8.27 -1.62 -4.86
C TYR A 116 6.77 -1.84 -4.72
N ILE A 117 6.34 -2.29 -3.54
CA ILE A 117 4.93 -2.53 -3.19
C ILE A 117 4.58 -1.56 -2.07
N MET A 118 3.58 -0.72 -2.26
CA MET A 118 3.42 0.51 -1.47
C MET A 118 1.97 0.80 -1.08
N THR A 119 1.82 1.55 0.00
CA THR A 119 0.55 2.23 0.33
C THR A 119 0.44 3.59 -0.40
N ALA A 120 1.58 4.13 -0.84
CA ALA A 120 1.73 5.48 -1.39
C ALA A 120 1.32 5.62 -2.85
N ASN A 121 0.56 6.67 -3.14
CA ASN A 121 0.47 7.21 -4.50
C ASN A 121 1.77 7.97 -4.86
N PHE A 122 2.00 8.26 -6.14
CA PHE A 122 3.10 9.15 -6.56
C PHE A 122 2.60 10.60 -6.66
N THR A 123 2.29 11.15 -5.50
CA THR A 123 1.81 12.53 -5.32
C THR A 123 2.63 13.23 -4.24
N LEU A 124 2.61 14.57 -4.24
CA LEU A 124 3.33 15.37 -3.24
C LEU A 124 2.90 15.01 -1.80
N SER A 125 1.61 14.78 -1.55
CA SER A 125 1.12 14.44 -0.20
C SER A 125 1.65 13.11 0.32
N ALA A 126 1.95 12.17 -0.57
CA ALA A 126 2.41 10.83 -0.23
C ALA A 126 3.94 10.68 -0.22
N LEU A 127 4.66 11.46 -1.02
CA LEU A 127 6.13 11.38 -1.16
C LEU A 127 6.83 12.58 -0.50
N GLY A 128 6.83 12.62 0.83
CA GLY A 128 7.47 13.66 1.65
C GLY A 128 6.54 14.77 2.13
N GLY A 129 5.37 14.92 1.49
CA GLY A 129 4.35 15.86 1.94
C GLY A 129 4.66 17.34 1.68
N SER A 130 3.80 18.17 2.23
CA SER A 130 3.96 19.63 2.28
C SER A 130 3.68 20.13 3.69
N ARG A 131 3.80 21.44 3.92
CA ARG A 131 3.44 22.03 5.22
C ARG A 131 1.96 21.86 5.59
N SER A 132 1.09 21.59 4.61
CA SER A 132 -0.36 21.54 4.79
C SER A 132 -1.00 20.18 4.46
N THR A 133 -0.26 19.30 3.78
CA THR A 133 -0.78 18.00 3.32
C THR A 133 0.33 16.97 3.37
N THR A 134 0.21 16.03 4.31
CA THR A 134 1.20 14.98 4.49
C THR A 134 0.50 13.69 4.91
N ASN A 135 0.76 12.62 4.18
CA ASN A 135 0.26 11.30 4.48
C ASN A 135 1.28 10.51 5.30
N ARG A 136 0.78 9.57 6.12
CA ARG A 136 1.57 8.41 6.52
C ARG A 136 1.49 7.36 5.42
N GLU A 137 2.65 6.91 4.94
CA GLU A 137 2.76 5.84 3.94
C GLU A 137 3.94 4.91 4.22
N TYR A 138 3.88 3.72 3.61
CA TYR A 138 4.95 2.72 3.65
C TYR A 138 5.22 2.20 2.25
N GLY A 139 6.46 1.81 2.01
CA GLY A 139 6.82 1.03 0.85
C GLY A 139 7.82 -0.07 1.18
N ILE A 140 7.57 -1.24 0.61
CA ILE A 140 8.46 -2.38 0.66
C ILE A 140 9.27 -2.42 -0.63
N ILE A 141 10.59 -2.50 -0.48
CA ILE A 141 11.53 -2.75 -1.58
C ILE A 141 11.97 -4.20 -1.47
N ASP A 142 11.58 -5.02 -2.42
CA ASP A 142 11.84 -6.46 -2.42
C ASP A 142 12.68 -6.88 -3.63
N THR A 143 13.66 -7.74 -3.39
CA THR A 143 14.55 -8.33 -4.39
C THR A 143 14.49 -9.86 -4.42
N ASN A 144 13.60 -10.46 -3.61
CA ASN A 144 13.29 -11.87 -3.70
C ASN A 144 12.75 -12.18 -5.09
N GLN A 145 13.43 -13.07 -5.80
CA GLN A 145 13.13 -13.36 -7.19
C GLN A 145 11.75 -13.99 -7.37
N GLN A 146 11.23 -14.73 -6.39
CA GLN A 146 9.90 -15.32 -6.51
C GLN A 146 8.82 -14.23 -6.51
N ASP A 147 8.90 -13.33 -5.52
CA ASP A 147 8.00 -12.18 -5.40
C ASP A 147 8.11 -11.27 -6.64
N VAL A 148 9.34 -10.95 -7.07
CA VAL A 148 9.60 -10.13 -8.25
C VAL A 148 8.99 -10.73 -9.52
N GLN A 149 9.21 -12.03 -9.79
CA GLN A 149 8.65 -12.66 -10.98
C GLN A 149 7.12 -12.74 -10.94
N ALA A 150 6.54 -12.92 -9.76
CA ALA A 150 5.09 -12.94 -9.59
C ALA A 150 4.46 -11.55 -9.85
N VAL A 151 5.06 -10.47 -9.35
CA VAL A 151 4.62 -9.09 -9.66
C VAL A 151 4.83 -8.75 -11.15
N VAL A 152 5.93 -9.19 -11.76
CA VAL A 152 6.14 -9.04 -13.22
C VAL A 152 5.03 -9.77 -14.01
N ALA A 153 4.65 -10.98 -13.60
CA ALA A 153 3.58 -11.73 -14.26
C ALA A 153 2.21 -11.03 -14.12
N ILE A 154 1.93 -10.45 -12.96
CA ILE A 154 0.75 -9.60 -12.69
C ILE A 154 0.74 -8.41 -13.64
N PHE A 155 1.79 -7.58 -13.62
CA PHE A 155 1.90 -6.40 -14.48
C PHE A 155 1.75 -6.76 -15.97
N GLN A 156 2.38 -7.85 -16.41
CA GLN A 156 2.27 -8.30 -17.80
C GLN A 156 0.86 -8.75 -18.17
N ALA A 157 0.15 -9.41 -17.25
CA ALA A 157 -1.23 -9.82 -17.48
C ALA A 157 -2.15 -8.59 -17.60
N ASP A 158 -1.99 -7.62 -16.70
CA ASP A 158 -2.78 -6.38 -16.71
C ASP A 158 -2.46 -5.51 -17.94
N TRP A 159 -1.19 -5.45 -18.33
CA TRP A 159 -0.73 -4.80 -19.56
C TRP A 159 -1.32 -5.45 -20.82
N ASN A 160 -1.37 -6.78 -20.87
CA ASN A 160 -1.84 -7.55 -22.02
C ASN A 160 -3.35 -7.83 -22.00
N ARG A 161 -4.06 -7.39 -20.94
CA ARG A 161 -5.50 -7.65 -20.74
C ARG A 161 -5.83 -9.14 -20.66
N THR A 162 -4.99 -9.89 -19.95
CA THR A 162 -5.17 -11.33 -19.70
C THR A 162 -5.33 -11.59 -18.20
N THR A 163 -5.76 -12.79 -17.83
CA THR A 163 -5.82 -13.19 -16.42
C THR A 163 -4.42 -13.37 -15.86
N ALA A 164 -4.15 -12.76 -14.70
CA ALA A 164 -2.91 -12.96 -13.97
C ALA A 164 -2.83 -14.37 -13.39
N HIS A 165 -1.68 -15.03 -13.58
CA HIS A 165 -1.37 -16.32 -12.98
C HIS A 165 -0.03 -16.19 -12.27
N PHE A 166 -0.04 -16.35 -10.95
CA PHE A 166 1.15 -16.34 -10.11
C PHE A 166 1.01 -17.42 -9.03
N ASN A 167 2.14 -17.88 -8.50
CA ASN A 167 2.18 -18.84 -7.40
C ASN A 167 3.14 -18.29 -6.34
N ASP A 168 2.64 -17.35 -5.56
CA ASP A 168 3.38 -16.73 -4.48
C ASP A 168 2.47 -16.57 -3.27
N SER A 169 2.92 -17.07 -2.12
CA SER A 169 2.16 -17.01 -0.86
C SER A 169 2.38 -15.74 -0.07
N ASN A 170 3.37 -14.92 -0.45
CA ASN A 170 3.63 -13.62 0.15
C ASN A 170 2.77 -12.54 -0.51
N LEU A 171 2.46 -12.68 -1.80
CA LEU A 171 1.66 -11.66 -2.49
C LEU A 171 0.19 -11.71 -2.08
N VAL A 172 -0.34 -10.52 -1.80
CA VAL A 172 -1.75 -10.24 -1.56
C VAL A 172 -2.24 -9.41 -2.73
N VAL A 173 -3.26 -9.89 -3.42
CA VAL A 173 -3.67 -9.34 -4.72
C VAL A 173 -5.17 -9.37 -4.82
N SER A 174 -5.79 -8.20 -5.02
CA SER A 174 -7.22 -8.11 -5.29
C SER A 174 -7.52 -8.27 -6.79
N PRO A 175 -8.67 -8.87 -7.15
CA PRO A 175 -9.66 -9.54 -6.30
C PRO A 175 -9.40 -11.06 -6.23
N ILE A 176 -8.16 -11.47 -5.98
CA ILE A 176 -7.72 -12.87 -6.11
C ILE A 176 -7.67 -13.55 -4.73
N ASN A 177 -6.92 -13.00 -3.78
CA ASN A 177 -6.70 -13.62 -2.47
C ASN A 177 -6.75 -12.63 -1.28
N SER A 178 -6.99 -11.34 -1.50
CA SER A 178 -6.91 -10.32 -0.44
C SER A 178 -7.86 -10.58 0.71
N ARG A 179 -9.16 -10.81 0.45
CA ARG A 179 -10.16 -11.08 1.49
C ARG A 179 -9.76 -12.25 2.39
N SER A 180 -9.50 -13.41 1.79
CA SER A 180 -9.15 -14.62 2.56
C SER A 180 -7.82 -14.47 3.29
N THR A 181 -6.89 -13.70 2.74
CA THR A 181 -5.61 -13.39 3.41
C THR A 181 -5.81 -12.47 4.62
N PHE A 182 -6.62 -11.41 4.49
CA PHE A 182 -6.94 -10.51 5.59
C PHE A 182 -7.64 -11.24 6.73
N GLU A 183 -8.67 -12.03 6.40
CA GLU A 183 -9.36 -12.88 7.39
C GLU A 183 -8.38 -13.83 8.09
N SER A 184 -7.48 -14.47 7.34
CA SER A 184 -6.50 -15.41 7.89
C SER A 184 -5.48 -14.73 8.80
N LEU A 185 -5.00 -13.54 8.45
CA LEU A 185 -4.08 -12.75 9.28
C LEU A 185 -4.72 -12.36 10.61
N ILE A 186 -5.94 -11.82 10.56
CA ILE A 186 -6.65 -11.32 11.74
C ILE A 186 -7.03 -12.48 12.66
N ASN A 187 -7.60 -13.56 12.09
CA ASN A 187 -7.98 -14.74 12.87
C ASN A 187 -6.77 -15.50 13.43
N GLY A 188 -5.59 -15.34 12.83
CA GLY A 188 -4.33 -15.93 13.30
C GLY A 188 -3.65 -15.15 14.44
N ALA A 189 -4.15 -13.97 14.82
CA ALA A 189 -3.57 -13.18 15.89
C ALA A 189 -3.79 -13.81 17.27
N HIS A 190 -2.77 -13.80 18.12
CA HIS A 190 -2.82 -14.37 19.48
C HIS A 190 -2.47 -13.39 20.59
N LYS A 191 -1.77 -12.30 20.29
CA LYS A 191 -1.27 -11.33 21.27
C LYS A 191 -1.63 -9.90 20.90
N SER A 192 -1.33 -9.48 19.67
CA SER A 192 -1.51 -8.10 19.24
C SER A 192 -1.86 -8.02 17.76
N LEU A 193 -2.71 -7.06 17.42
CA LEU A 193 -3.06 -6.70 16.05
C LEU A 193 -2.99 -5.18 15.94
N LEU A 194 -2.00 -4.68 15.19
CA LEU A 194 -1.81 -3.24 14.94
C LEU A 194 -2.26 -2.94 13.52
N ILE A 195 -3.16 -1.98 13.33
CA ILE A 195 -3.72 -1.65 12.02
C ILE A 195 -3.65 -0.14 11.79
N GLU A 196 -3.06 0.26 10.67
CA GLU A 196 -3.29 1.59 10.10
C GLU A 196 -4.11 1.40 8.83
N ALA A 197 -5.22 2.12 8.72
CA ALA A 197 -6.14 1.99 7.61
C ALA A 197 -6.74 3.35 7.23
N GLU A 198 -6.93 3.58 5.93
CA GLU A 198 -7.66 4.74 5.41
C GLU A 198 -9.18 4.50 5.43
N GLU A 199 -9.61 3.27 5.15
CA GLU A 199 -11.02 2.88 5.11
C GLU A 199 -11.28 1.74 6.10
N MET A 200 -12.47 1.76 6.73
CA MET A 200 -13.02 0.69 7.55
C MET A 200 -14.50 0.50 7.18
N GLN A 201 -14.72 -0.22 6.09
CA GLN A 201 -15.99 -0.31 5.37
C GLN A 201 -16.25 -1.75 4.86
N ASP A 202 -15.82 -2.76 5.62
CA ASP A 202 -16.03 -4.17 5.29
C ASP A 202 -16.48 -4.97 6.51
N GLN A 203 -17.74 -5.39 6.50
CA GLN A 203 -18.38 -6.01 7.67
C GLN A 203 -17.72 -7.31 8.11
N ASP A 204 -17.20 -8.11 7.17
CA ASP A 204 -16.56 -9.39 7.50
C ASP A 204 -15.19 -9.17 8.14
N ILE A 205 -14.40 -8.23 7.61
CA ILE A 205 -13.11 -7.86 8.21
C ILE A 205 -13.31 -7.16 9.55
N GLU A 206 -14.27 -6.25 9.67
CA GLU A 206 -14.66 -5.62 10.93
C GLU A 206 -15.02 -6.68 11.99
N GLN A 207 -15.84 -7.67 11.61
CA GLN A 207 -16.23 -8.75 12.52
C GLN A 207 -15.05 -9.66 12.91
N ALA A 208 -14.10 -9.89 12.00
CA ALA A 208 -12.86 -10.60 12.32
C ALA A 208 -12.03 -9.84 13.37
N ILE A 209 -11.90 -8.51 13.23
CA ILE A 209 -11.22 -7.64 14.20
C ILE A 209 -11.90 -7.72 15.57
N VAL A 210 -13.24 -7.62 15.60
CA VAL A 210 -14.03 -7.79 16.82
C VAL A 210 -13.79 -9.16 17.47
N ASN A 211 -13.72 -10.22 16.67
CA ASN A 211 -13.48 -11.56 17.19
C ASN A 211 -12.07 -11.70 17.78
N ALA A 212 -11.04 -11.13 17.14
CA ALA A 212 -9.69 -11.10 17.69
C ALA A 212 -9.66 -10.41 19.06
N ALA A 213 -10.27 -9.22 19.19
CA ALA A 213 -10.37 -8.51 20.46
C ALA A 213 -11.08 -9.34 21.54
N LYS A 214 -12.20 -9.99 21.21
CA LYS A 214 -12.93 -10.89 22.13
C LYS A 214 -12.12 -12.12 22.57
N HIS A 215 -11.18 -12.58 21.76
CA HIS A 215 -10.24 -13.65 22.12
C HIS A 215 -9.05 -13.17 22.95
N GLY A 216 -9.00 -11.90 23.33
CA GLY A 216 -7.96 -11.33 24.19
C GLY A 216 -6.74 -10.80 23.43
N VAL A 217 -6.82 -10.68 22.09
CA VAL A 217 -5.80 -9.99 21.29
C VAL A 217 -5.88 -8.49 21.60
N GLN A 218 -4.73 -7.85 21.83
CA GLN A 218 -4.65 -6.40 21.92
C GLN A 218 -4.78 -5.78 20.52
N VAL A 219 -5.98 -5.28 20.20
CA VAL A 219 -6.24 -4.65 18.91
C VAL A 219 -6.10 -3.13 19.02
N GLN A 220 -5.24 -2.56 18.19
CA GLN A 220 -5.00 -1.12 18.07
C GLN A 220 -5.18 -0.71 16.61
N VAL A 221 -6.04 0.28 16.35
CA VAL A 221 -6.34 0.77 15.00
C VAL A 221 -6.17 2.28 14.93
N ILE A 222 -5.43 2.78 13.93
CA ILE A 222 -5.34 4.20 13.62
C ILE A 222 -6.08 4.46 12.31
N MET A 223 -7.01 5.41 12.34
CA MET A 223 -7.82 5.86 11.21
C MET A 223 -7.50 7.32 10.87
N PRO A 224 -7.77 7.79 9.64
CA PRO A 224 -7.69 9.21 9.33
C PRO A 224 -8.79 9.98 10.08
N GLN A 225 -8.50 11.23 10.45
CA GLN A 225 -9.57 12.11 10.90
C GLN A 225 -10.63 12.29 9.80
N PRO A 226 -11.92 12.37 10.16
CA PRO A 226 -12.98 12.74 9.24
C PRO A 226 -12.63 14.02 8.49
N ARG A 227 -12.74 14.00 7.15
CA ARG A 227 -12.62 15.24 6.37
C ARG A 227 -13.71 16.20 6.84
N SER A 228 -13.32 17.43 7.22
CA SER A 228 -14.26 18.47 7.64
C SER A 228 -15.39 18.63 6.60
N THR A 229 -16.61 18.85 7.07
CA THR A 229 -17.82 19.01 6.23
C THR A 229 -17.75 20.19 5.25
N SER A 230 -16.75 21.06 5.37
CA SER A 230 -16.44 22.12 4.40
C SER A 230 -15.69 21.63 3.14
N GLU A 231 -15.12 20.42 3.17
CA GLU A 231 -14.36 19.81 2.06
C GLU A 231 -14.98 18.49 1.55
N GLY A 232 -16.06 18.01 2.17
CA GLY A 232 -16.80 16.81 1.78
C GLY A 232 -18.15 17.11 1.10
N ASP A 233 -18.74 16.11 0.47
CA ASP A 233 -20.07 16.18 -0.20
C ASP A 233 -21.26 16.19 0.77
N GLY A 234 -21.01 16.27 2.08
CA GLY A 234 -22.03 16.25 3.13
C GLY A 234 -22.51 14.86 3.55
N SER A 235 -21.86 13.77 3.08
CA SER A 235 -22.27 12.38 3.37
C SER A 235 -21.89 11.82 4.76
N GLY A 236 -21.21 12.61 5.61
CA GLY A 236 -20.66 12.13 6.88
C GLY A 236 -19.38 11.33 6.68
N ASP A 237 -18.74 10.91 7.77
CA ASP A 237 -17.58 10.02 7.69
C ASP A 237 -18.01 8.60 7.32
N SER A 238 -17.60 8.12 6.14
CA SER A 238 -17.93 6.79 5.64
C SER A 238 -17.33 5.65 6.49
N ASN A 239 -16.32 5.94 7.31
CA ASN A 239 -15.71 4.96 8.23
C ASN A 239 -16.43 4.87 9.58
N SER A 240 -17.30 5.84 9.91
CA SER A 240 -17.90 5.96 11.25
C SER A 240 -18.62 4.70 11.72
N GLN A 241 -19.29 3.98 10.82
CA GLN A 241 -19.98 2.73 11.13
C GLN A 241 -18.98 1.62 11.49
N GLY A 242 -17.97 1.38 10.67
CA GLY A 242 -16.95 0.35 10.90
C GLY A 242 -16.12 0.64 12.15
N ILE A 243 -15.73 1.91 12.36
CA ILE A 243 -15.08 2.39 13.58
C ILE A 243 -15.92 2.09 14.81
N THR A 244 -17.23 2.37 14.75
CA THR A 244 -18.15 2.09 15.87
C THR A 244 -18.21 0.59 16.17
N VAL A 245 -18.31 -0.26 15.13
CA VAL A 245 -18.37 -1.72 15.27
C VAL A 245 -17.13 -2.27 15.98
N ILE A 246 -15.94 -1.93 15.49
CA ILE A 246 -14.69 -2.47 16.06
C ILE A 246 -14.43 -1.91 17.47
N SER A 247 -14.75 -0.63 17.72
CA SER A 247 -14.59 0.00 19.04
C SER A 247 -15.50 -0.64 20.09
N GLN A 248 -16.78 -0.83 19.76
CA GLN A 248 -17.73 -1.54 20.64
C GLN A 248 -17.36 -3.02 20.82
N GLY A 249 -16.66 -3.61 19.85
CA GLY A 249 -16.13 -4.97 19.93
C GLY A 249 -14.86 -5.13 20.76
N GLY A 250 -14.28 -4.04 21.27
CA GLY A 250 -13.11 -4.06 22.15
C GLY A 250 -11.79 -3.66 21.49
N ALA A 251 -11.79 -3.24 20.22
CA ALA A 251 -10.62 -2.63 19.61
C ALA A 251 -10.40 -1.22 20.17
N HIS A 252 -9.14 -0.82 20.33
CA HIS A 252 -8.81 0.57 20.61
C HIS A 252 -8.60 1.30 19.30
N VAL A 253 -9.40 2.34 19.05
CA VAL A 253 -9.31 3.14 17.83
C VAL A 253 -8.85 4.55 18.15
N LYS A 254 -7.94 5.07 17.33
CA LYS A 254 -7.45 6.44 17.40
C LYS A 254 -7.47 7.10 16.03
N GLU A 255 -7.44 8.42 16.01
CA GLU A 255 -7.24 9.22 14.82
C GLU A 255 -6.01 10.12 14.96
N ASP A 256 -5.23 10.24 13.88
CA ASP A 256 -4.04 11.09 13.85
C ASP A 256 -4.40 12.52 13.42
N PRO A 257 -4.18 13.55 14.27
CA PRO A 257 -4.48 14.95 13.93
C PRO A 257 -3.36 15.66 13.15
N HIS A 258 -2.22 15.01 12.95
CA HIS A 258 -1.00 15.58 12.37
C HIS A 258 -0.71 15.06 10.97
N LEU A 259 -0.90 13.76 10.76
CA LEU A 259 -0.75 13.10 9.47
C LEU A 259 -2.11 12.60 8.98
N TYR A 260 -2.36 12.72 7.68
CA TYR A 260 -3.48 12.00 7.09
C TYR A 260 -3.12 10.51 7.02
N MET A 261 -3.85 9.68 7.77
CA MET A 261 -3.62 8.24 7.78
C MET A 261 -4.14 7.60 6.49
N HIS A 262 -3.28 7.53 5.48
CA HIS A 262 -3.53 6.85 4.21
C HIS A 262 -2.93 5.44 4.18
N ALA A 263 -2.01 5.11 5.09
CA ALA A 263 -1.38 3.79 5.13
C ALA A 263 -2.41 2.66 5.25
N LYS A 264 -2.06 1.51 4.66
CA LYS A 264 -2.77 0.25 4.82
C LYS A 264 -1.77 -0.82 5.25
N ILE A 265 -1.62 -0.97 6.56
CA ILE A 265 -0.74 -1.99 7.14
C ILE A 265 -1.47 -2.76 8.24
N MET A 266 -1.10 -4.03 8.40
CA MET A 266 -1.48 -4.83 9.58
C MET A 266 -0.24 -5.52 10.13
N VAL A 267 0.07 -5.35 11.40
CA VAL A 267 1.14 -6.10 12.09
C VAL A 267 0.51 -7.06 13.09
N VAL A 268 0.75 -8.35 12.89
CA VAL A 268 0.21 -9.46 13.68
C VAL A 268 1.30 -10.02 14.58
N ASP A 269 1.08 -9.95 15.89
CA ASP A 269 1.95 -10.50 16.95
C ASP A 269 3.43 -10.12 16.88
N GLY A 270 3.77 -9.04 16.16
CA GLY A 270 5.14 -8.63 15.86
C GLY A 270 5.93 -9.64 15.02
N GLN A 271 5.25 -10.57 14.34
CA GLN A 271 5.84 -11.72 13.64
C GLN A 271 5.50 -11.77 12.15
N LYS A 272 4.39 -11.16 11.74
CA LYS A 272 4.01 -11.04 10.34
C LYS A 272 3.35 -9.68 10.12
N ALA A 273 3.55 -9.10 8.95
CA ALA A 273 2.84 -7.89 8.57
C ALA A 273 2.30 -7.98 7.15
N PHE A 274 1.21 -7.27 6.89
CA PHE A 274 0.74 -6.93 5.56
C PHE A 274 1.08 -5.45 5.30
N VAL A 275 1.53 -5.14 4.07
CA VAL A 275 1.69 -3.79 3.54
C VAL A 275 1.23 -3.79 2.08
N GLY A 276 0.34 -2.88 1.70
CA GLY A 276 -0.19 -2.85 0.32
C GLY A 276 -1.11 -1.68 0.03
N SER A 277 -1.76 -1.73 -1.12
CA SER A 277 -2.69 -0.69 -1.57
C SER A 277 -4.13 -0.92 -1.09
N GLU A 278 -4.42 -2.11 -0.55
CA GLU A 278 -5.73 -2.59 -0.14
C GLU A 278 -6.29 -1.82 1.06
N ASN A 279 -7.35 -1.06 0.81
CA ASN A 279 -8.24 -0.56 1.84
C ASN A 279 -9.08 -1.70 2.46
N ILE A 280 -9.50 -1.54 3.73
CA ILE A 280 -10.50 -2.43 4.36
C ILE A 280 -11.89 -2.01 3.88
N SER A 281 -12.20 -2.36 2.63
CA SER A 281 -13.51 -2.16 2.03
C SER A 281 -13.83 -3.27 1.04
N THR A 282 -15.11 -3.62 0.90
CA THR A 282 -15.54 -4.69 -0.01
C THR A 282 -15.12 -4.43 -1.46
N ALA A 283 -15.11 -3.15 -1.88
CA ALA A 283 -14.65 -2.79 -3.22
C ALA A 283 -13.15 -3.07 -3.41
N SER A 284 -12.31 -2.63 -2.46
CA SER A 284 -10.87 -2.87 -2.46
C SER A 284 -10.53 -4.36 -2.48
N LEU A 285 -11.20 -5.16 -1.65
CA LEU A 285 -10.87 -6.59 -1.50
C LEU A 285 -11.40 -7.47 -2.63
N ASP A 286 -12.58 -7.16 -3.19
CA ASP A 286 -13.31 -8.08 -4.09
C ASP A 286 -13.49 -7.56 -5.52
N LYS A 287 -13.16 -6.30 -5.80
CA LYS A 287 -13.49 -5.67 -7.10
C LYS A 287 -12.35 -4.87 -7.72
N ASN A 288 -11.50 -4.26 -6.91
CA ASN A 288 -10.37 -3.47 -7.36
C ASN A 288 -9.20 -4.38 -7.74
N ARG A 289 -8.30 -3.82 -8.55
CA ARG A 289 -6.94 -4.32 -8.66
C ARG A 289 -6.07 -3.62 -7.63
N GLU A 290 -5.55 -4.40 -6.69
CA GLU A 290 -4.70 -3.96 -5.58
C GLU A 290 -3.50 -4.92 -5.51
N LEU A 291 -2.40 -4.44 -4.91
CA LEU A 291 -1.20 -5.23 -4.67
C LEU A 291 -0.65 -4.93 -3.28
N GLY A 292 -0.41 -6.00 -2.54
CA GLY A 292 0.25 -5.99 -1.24
C GLY A 292 1.15 -7.21 -1.05
N ILE A 293 1.85 -7.22 0.08
CA ILE A 293 2.82 -8.25 0.42
C ILE A 293 2.81 -8.58 1.92
N LEU A 294 3.00 -9.87 2.22
CA LEU A 294 3.20 -10.38 3.57
C LEU A 294 4.69 -10.43 3.90
N ILE A 295 5.08 -9.76 4.98
CA ILE A 295 6.47 -9.65 5.43
C ILE A 295 6.66 -10.37 6.76
N SER A 296 7.76 -11.12 6.87
CA SER A 296 8.21 -11.75 8.12
C SER A 296 9.65 -11.38 8.50
N ASP A 297 10.31 -10.50 7.72
CA ASP A 297 11.64 -9.99 8.06
C ASP A 297 11.58 -9.14 9.34
N GLN A 298 12.34 -9.53 10.36
CA GLN A 298 12.28 -8.88 11.66
C GLN A 298 12.77 -7.43 11.64
N GLY A 299 13.66 -7.07 10.70
CA GLY A 299 14.10 -5.68 10.53
C GLY A 299 12.94 -4.79 10.10
N VAL A 300 12.21 -5.22 9.07
CA VAL A 300 11.01 -4.53 8.58
C VAL A 300 9.93 -4.49 9.67
N LEU A 301 9.61 -5.62 10.30
CA LEU A 301 8.60 -5.69 11.36
C LEU A 301 8.89 -4.75 12.53
N ASN A 302 10.16 -4.63 12.92
CA ASN A 302 10.57 -3.70 13.96
C ASN A 302 10.33 -2.24 13.54
N THR A 303 10.65 -1.88 12.29
CA THR A 303 10.39 -0.53 11.78
C THR A 303 8.88 -0.25 11.75
N LEU A 304 8.07 -1.13 11.17
CA LEU A 304 6.61 -0.97 11.13
C LEU A 304 6.02 -0.82 12.54
N THR A 305 6.43 -1.68 13.47
CA THR A 305 5.94 -1.62 14.86
C THR A 305 6.37 -0.34 15.56
N GLN A 306 7.61 0.11 15.36
CA GLN A 306 8.11 1.35 15.98
C GLN A 306 7.40 2.59 15.44
N THR A 307 7.22 2.67 14.11
CA THR A 307 6.47 3.75 13.48
C THR A 307 5.03 3.76 13.97
N PHE A 308 4.35 2.61 13.94
CA PHE A 308 2.98 2.49 14.46
C PHE A 308 2.87 3.00 15.90
N GLN A 309 3.78 2.60 16.79
CA GLN A 309 3.72 3.02 18.20
C GLN A 309 4.02 4.51 18.39
N GLN A 310 4.82 5.11 17.51
CA GLN A 310 5.00 6.56 17.47
C GLN A 310 3.70 7.24 17.06
N ASP A 311 3.14 6.86 15.92
CA ASP A 311 1.88 7.42 15.39
C ASP A 311 0.74 7.22 16.39
N TRP A 312 0.67 6.05 17.04
CA TRP A 312 -0.27 5.76 18.11
C TRP A 312 -0.14 6.72 19.30
N GLY A 313 1.09 7.11 19.65
CA GLY A 313 1.37 8.05 20.73
C GLY A 313 0.97 9.49 20.40
N GLU A 314 1.04 9.87 19.14
CA GLU A 314 0.65 11.18 18.60
C GLU A 314 -0.87 11.26 18.32
N SER A 315 -1.50 10.13 18.06
CA SER A 315 -2.93 10.01 17.77
C SER A 315 -3.83 10.15 19.02
N GLN A 316 -5.04 10.63 18.79
CA GLN A 316 -6.07 10.89 19.80
C GLN A 316 -7.12 9.78 19.81
N GLY A 317 -7.55 9.35 21.00
CA GLY A 317 -8.59 8.32 21.15
C GLY A 317 -9.99 8.84 20.82
N LEU A 318 -10.81 7.93 20.27
CA LEU A 318 -12.24 8.13 20.03
C LEU A 318 -13.09 7.76 21.26
#